data_AF-A0A962DHA2-F1
#
_entry.id   AF-A0A962DHA2-F1
#
_cell.length_a   1.000
_cell.length_b   1.000
_cell.length_c   1.000
_cell.angle_alpha   90.00
_cell.angle_beta   90.00
_cell.angle_gamma   90.00
#
_symmetry.space_group_name_H-M   'P 1'
#
loop_
_entity.id
_entity.type
_entity.pdbx_description
1 polymer ?
#
loop_
_entity_poly.entity_id
_entity_poly.type
_entity_poly.pdbx_seq_one_letter_code
_entity_poly.pdbx_strand_id
1 'polypeptide(L)'
;MEFVQYLDVASQIITLLGVPTAIYLYIKEQKTQREEREHDTFDSLDNKYIELQELCLSYPHLDVFDTKKIETKPLTESEKKQEEAIILIRISIFERSFLMYKKTSIKQKKVQWKGWDIEILEWFERENFNNVWNNHKHYYDRNFVKYFENKSTFLS
;
A
#
# COMPACT_ATOMS: atom_id res chain seq x y z
N MET A 1 28.39 16.76 -58.05
CA MET A 1 29.09 17.33 -56.88
C MET A 1 28.08 17.92 -55.89
N GLU A 2 27.21 18.83 -56.33
CA GLU A 2 26.14 19.45 -55.52
C GLU A 2 25.28 18.45 -54.71
N PHE A 3 24.70 17.42 -55.35
CA PHE A 3 23.78 16.47 -54.69
C PHE A 3 24.40 15.70 -53.52
N VAL A 4 25.67 15.32 -53.62
CA VAL A 4 26.39 14.61 -52.56
C VAL A 4 26.62 15.52 -51.36
N GLN A 5 26.91 16.80 -51.58
CA GLN A 5 27.04 17.78 -50.49
C GLN A 5 25.72 18.01 -49.75
N TYR A 6 24.58 18.05 -50.47
CA TYR A 6 23.27 18.15 -49.81
C TYR A 6 23.00 16.93 -48.92
N LEU A 7 23.38 15.72 -49.36
CA LEU A 7 23.25 14.50 -48.55
C LEU A 7 24.18 14.49 -47.32
N ASP A 8 25.42 14.98 -47.47
CA ASP A 8 26.37 15.07 -46.36
C ASP A 8 25.90 16.05 -45.28
N VAL A 9 25.41 17.22 -45.66
CA VAL A 9 24.85 18.21 -44.73
C VAL A 9 23.61 17.65 -44.04
N ALA A 10 22.73 16.97 -44.78
CA ALA A 10 21.55 16.32 -44.20
C ALA A 10 21.92 15.24 -43.16
N SER A 11 22.90 14.40 -43.47
CA SER A 11 23.42 13.34 -42.56
C SER A 11 23.99 13.94 -41.27
N GLN A 12 24.74 15.04 -41.37
CA GLN A 12 25.28 15.76 -40.22
C GLN A 12 24.17 16.37 -39.35
N ILE A 13 23.14 16.97 -39.95
CA ILE A 13 21.99 17.52 -39.22
C ILE A 13 21.21 16.40 -38.51
N ILE A 14 20.98 15.28 -39.19
CA ILE A 14 20.26 14.13 -38.62
C ILE A 14 21.04 13.54 -37.43
N THR A 15 22.37 13.44 -37.54
CA THR A 15 23.20 12.91 -36.45
C THR A 15 23.27 13.89 -35.27
N LEU A 16 23.39 15.18 -35.56
CA LEU A 16 23.43 16.24 -34.55
C LEU A 16 22.12 16.37 -33.77
N LEU A 17 20.97 16.18 -34.44
CA LEU A 17 19.65 16.27 -33.81
C LEU A 17 19.14 14.92 -33.28
N GLY A 18 19.52 13.81 -33.91
CA GLY A 18 19.03 12.48 -33.59
C GLY A 18 19.45 12.01 -32.20
N VAL A 19 20.72 12.22 -31.83
CA VAL A 19 21.22 11.80 -30.51
C VAL A 19 20.58 12.60 -29.37
N PRO A 20 20.53 13.95 -29.38
CA PRO A 20 19.82 14.71 -28.36
C PRO A 20 18.33 14.39 -28.28
N THR A 21 17.67 14.18 -29.43
CA THR A 21 16.25 13.82 -29.47
C THR A 21 16.00 12.46 -28.84
N ALA A 22 16.84 11.46 -29.14
CA ALA A 22 16.76 10.14 -28.53
C ALA A 22 17.00 10.19 -27.01
N ILE A 23 17.99 10.97 -26.55
CA ILE A 23 18.25 11.18 -25.11
C ILE A 23 17.05 11.85 -24.44
N TYR A 24 16.47 12.88 -25.06
CA TYR A 24 15.30 13.56 -24.53
C TYR A 24 14.08 12.64 -24.42
N LEU A 25 13.79 11.87 -25.47
CA LEU A 25 12.71 10.89 -25.46
C LEU A 25 12.94 9.82 -24.40
N TYR A 26 14.16 9.30 -24.26
CA TYR A 26 14.52 8.33 -23.23
C TYR A 26 14.31 8.88 -21.81
N ILE A 27 14.72 10.13 -21.53
CA ILE A 27 14.52 10.77 -20.22
C ILE A 27 13.03 10.98 -19.95
N LYS A 28 12.26 11.44 -20.96
CA LYS A 28 10.82 11.65 -20.86
C LYS A 28 10.11 10.32 -20.57
N GLU A 29 10.44 9.27 -21.30
CA GLU A 29 9.86 7.94 -21.15
C GLU A 29 10.24 7.31 -19.81
N GLN A 30 11.49 7.43 -19.35
CA GLN A 30 11.89 7.02 -18.00
C GLN A 30 11.13 7.75 -16.90
N LYS A 31 10.84 9.05 -17.08
CA LYS A 31 10.03 9.83 -16.14
C LYS A 31 8.59 9.32 -16.11
N THR A 32 7.98 9.12 -17.28
CA THR A 32 6.62 8.57 -17.38
C THR A 32 6.52 7.16 -16.82
N GLN A 33 7.45 6.26 -17.15
CA GLN A 33 7.49 4.90 -16.57
C GLN A 33 7.71 4.90 -15.05
N ARG A 34 8.42 5.90 -14.51
CA ARG A 34 8.56 6.06 -13.07
C ARG A 34 7.25 6.53 -12.43
N GLU A 35 6.55 7.47 -13.05
CA GLU A 35 5.24 7.93 -12.60
C GLU A 35 4.20 6.79 -12.68
N GLU A 36 4.15 6.03 -13.78
CA GLU A 36 3.27 4.87 -13.95
C GLU A 36 3.55 3.76 -12.93
N ARG A 37 4.82 3.36 -12.71
CA ARG A 37 5.17 2.38 -11.66
C ARG A 37 4.79 2.86 -10.26
N GLU A 38 4.90 4.16 -10.01
CA GLU A 38 4.43 4.72 -8.75
C GLU A 38 2.90 4.57 -8.66
N HIS A 39 2.15 4.85 -9.72
CA HIS A 39 0.68 4.68 -9.83
C HIS A 39 0.20 3.21 -9.70
N ASP A 40 0.80 2.24 -10.39
CA ASP A 40 0.40 0.82 -10.36
C ASP A 40 0.45 0.22 -8.94
N THR A 41 1.36 0.72 -8.10
CA THR A 41 1.47 0.24 -6.71
C THR A 41 0.31 0.75 -5.84
N PHE A 42 -0.19 1.96 -6.09
CA PHE A 42 -1.31 2.56 -5.34
C PHE A 42 -2.60 1.78 -5.58
N ASP A 43 -2.91 1.48 -6.84
CA ASP A 43 -4.15 0.79 -7.20
C ASP A 43 -4.25 -0.59 -6.55
N SER A 44 -3.12 -1.28 -6.35
CA SER A 44 -3.12 -2.62 -5.75
C SER A 44 -3.55 -2.64 -4.28
N LEU A 45 -3.22 -1.62 -3.48
CA LEU A 45 -3.56 -1.60 -2.06
C LEU A 45 -5.02 -1.19 -1.85
N ASP A 46 -5.49 -0.19 -2.59
CA ASP A 46 -6.88 0.26 -2.53
C ASP A 46 -7.84 -0.84 -2.98
N ASN A 47 -7.48 -1.58 -4.05
CA ASN A 47 -8.25 -2.75 -4.48
C ASN A 47 -8.33 -3.83 -3.39
N LYS A 48 -7.22 -4.09 -2.67
CA LYS A 48 -7.22 -5.06 -1.56
C LYS A 48 -8.07 -4.59 -0.37
N TYR A 49 -8.13 -3.29 -0.14
CA TYR A 49 -9.02 -2.72 0.87
C TYR A 49 -10.49 -2.89 0.47
N ILE A 50 -10.85 -2.63 -0.78
CA ILE A 50 -12.22 -2.84 -1.29
C ILE A 50 -12.62 -4.32 -1.15
N GLU A 51 -11.74 -5.24 -1.57
CA GLU A 51 -11.97 -6.69 -1.40
C GLU A 51 -12.21 -7.08 0.08
N LEU A 52 -11.47 -6.48 1.02
CA LEU A 52 -11.71 -6.69 2.46
C LEU A 52 -13.10 -6.19 2.88
N GLN A 53 -13.52 -5.02 2.41
CA GLN A 53 -14.84 -4.48 2.75
C GLN A 53 -15.97 -5.32 2.16
N GLU A 54 -15.83 -5.80 0.91
CA GLU A 54 -16.76 -6.76 0.29
C GLU A 54 -16.81 -8.08 1.06
N LEU A 55 -15.68 -8.57 1.56
CA LEU A 55 -15.63 -9.74 2.42
C LEU A 55 -16.37 -9.47 3.75
N CYS A 56 -16.17 -8.31 4.38
CA CYS A 56 -16.89 -7.93 5.59
C CYS A 56 -18.41 -7.89 5.36
N LEU A 57 -18.87 -7.42 4.19
CA LEU A 57 -20.30 -7.45 3.80
C LEU A 57 -20.90 -8.86 3.79
N SER A 58 -20.08 -9.88 3.56
CA SER A 58 -20.52 -11.29 3.63
C SER A 58 -20.67 -11.80 5.07
N TYR A 59 -20.09 -11.11 6.05
CA TYR A 59 -20.10 -11.48 7.48
C TYR A 59 -20.56 -10.31 8.39
N PRO A 60 -21.77 -9.76 8.18
CA PRO A 60 -22.27 -8.57 8.90
C PRO A 60 -22.47 -8.79 10.41
N HIS A 61 -22.47 -10.04 10.86
CA HIS A 61 -22.65 -10.39 12.25
C HIS A 61 -21.34 -10.36 13.05
N LEU A 62 -20.17 -10.38 12.40
CA LEU A 62 -18.84 -10.33 13.05
C LEU A 62 -18.41 -8.87 13.29
N ASP A 63 -17.52 -8.63 14.26
CA ASP A 63 -16.97 -7.30 14.54
C ASP A 63 -15.73 -7.01 13.67
N VAL A 64 -15.92 -7.05 12.35
CA VAL A 64 -14.86 -6.96 11.32
C VAL A 64 -14.90 -5.67 10.49
N PHE A 65 -15.95 -4.86 10.67
CA PHE A 65 -16.11 -3.56 10.00
C PHE A 65 -15.32 -2.46 10.71
N ASP A 66 -15.05 -1.37 10.00
CA ASP A 66 -14.38 -0.20 10.59
C ASP A 66 -15.23 0.47 11.68
N THR A 67 -16.54 0.24 11.69
CA THR A 67 -17.39 0.62 12.82
C THR A 67 -17.39 -0.50 13.87
N LYS A 68 -16.94 -0.19 15.09
CA LYS A 68 -16.99 -1.12 16.22
C LYS A 68 -18.42 -1.51 16.55
N LYS A 69 -18.68 -2.80 16.71
CA LYS A 69 -19.99 -3.31 17.15
C LYS A 69 -20.20 -3.10 18.64
N ILE A 70 -21.38 -2.59 19.02
CA ILE A 70 -21.73 -2.28 20.43
C ILE A 70 -22.21 -3.52 21.19
N GLU A 71 -22.81 -4.50 20.50
CA GLU A 71 -23.33 -5.72 21.11
C GLU A 71 -22.74 -6.97 20.46
N THR A 72 -21.94 -7.71 21.21
CA THR A 72 -21.39 -9.00 20.80
C THR A 72 -22.20 -10.14 21.42
N LYS A 73 -23.04 -10.78 20.61
CA LYS A 73 -23.51 -12.13 20.93
C LYS A 73 -22.31 -13.07 20.94
N PRO A 74 -22.26 -14.09 21.82
CA PRO A 74 -21.16 -15.04 21.81
C PRO A 74 -21.09 -15.74 20.45
N LEU A 75 -19.92 -15.67 19.82
CA LEU A 75 -19.64 -16.30 18.53
C LEU A 75 -19.49 -17.82 18.69
N THR A 76 -19.97 -18.57 17.71
CA THR A 76 -19.65 -19.98 17.54
C THR A 76 -18.17 -20.17 17.18
N GLU A 77 -17.64 -21.39 17.36
CA GLU A 77 -16.24 -21.69 17.00
C GLU A 77 -15.94 -21.46 15.50
N SER A 78 -16.93 -21.66 14.63
CA SER A 78 -16.77 -21.36 13.20
C SER A 78 -16.68 -19.86 12.95
N GLU A 79 -17.54 -19.07 13.59
CA GLU A 79 -17.56 -17.62 13.47
C GLU A 79 -16.28 -16.98 14.03
N LYS A 80 -15.73 -17.51 15.15
CA LYS A 80 -14.43 -17.07 15.68
C LYS A 80 -13.30 -17.27 14.67
N LYS A 81 -13.25 -18.42 13.99
CA LYS A 81 -12.24 -18.68 12.94
C LYS A 81 -12.42 -17.76 11.73
N GLN A 82 -13.66 -17.44 11.37
CA GLN A 82 -13.95 -16.50 10.29
C GLN A 82 -13.51 -15.07 10.66
N GLU A 83 -13.83 -14.63 11.88
CA GLU A 83 -13.39 -13.33 12.41
C GLU A 83 -11.86 -13.26 12.44
N GLU A 84 -11.20 -14.27 12.98
CA GLU A 84 -9.74 -14.37 13.00
C GLU A 84 -9.13 -14.27 11.59
N ALA A 85 -9.66 -15.01 10.62
CA ALA A 85 -9.17 -14.97 9.24
C ALA A 85 -9.32 -13.58 8.61
N ILE A 86 -10.47 -12.91 8.81
CA ILE A 86 -10.71 -11.57 8.27
C ILE A 86 -9.79 -10.54 8.93
N ILE A 87 -9.58 -10.63 10.25
CA ILE A 87 -8.63 -9.76 10.95
C ILE A 87 -7.20 -9.98 10.45
N LEU A 88 -6.78 -11.22 10.19
CA LEU A 88 -5.46 -11.51 9.62
C LEU A 88 -5.27 -10.92 8.21
N ILE A 89 -6.32 -10.94 7.38
CA ILE A 89 -6.31 -10.25 6.07
C ILE A 89 -6.13 -8.75 6.28
N ARG A 90 -6.87 -8.15 7.21
CA ARG A 90 -6.74 -6.73 7.56
C ARG A 90 -5.34 -6.36 8.04
N ILE A 91 -4.76 -7.12 8.97
CA ILE A 91 -3.39 -6.90 9.44
C ILE A 91 -2.38 -6.98 8.28
N SER A 92 -2.59 -7.89 7.33
CA SER A 92 -1.75 -8.00 6.15
C SER A 92 -1.82 -6.76 5.23
N ILE A 93 -2.99 -6.12 5.14
CA ILE A 93 -3.17 -4.85 4.43
C ILE A 93 -2.46 -3.71 5.18
N PHE A 94 -2.57 -3.68 6.51
CA PHE A 94 -1.86 -2.71 7.36
C PHE A 94 -0.34 -2.82 7.28
N GLU A 95 0.20 -4.04 7.22
CA GLU A 95 1.62 -4.24 6.99
C GLU A 95 2.05 -3.67 5.63
N ARG A 96 1.28 -3.97 4.56
CA ARG A 96 1.58 -3.46 3.22
C ARG A 96 1.52 -1.93 3.17
N SER A 97 0.54 -1.30 3.82
CA SER A 97 0.46 0.15 3.92
C SER A 97 1.65 0.75 4.69
N PHE A 98 2.12 0.09 5.75
CA PHE A 98 3.33 0.47 6.48
C PHE A 98 4.58 0.40 5.59
N LEU A 99 4.78 -0.71 4.88
CA LEU A 99 5.92 -0.90 3.98
C LEU A 99 5.90 0.12 2.83
N MET A 100 4.71 0.44 2.31
CA MET A 100 4.56 1.36 1.18
C MET A 100 4.73 2.83 1.58
N TYR A 101 4.08 3.27 2.65
CA TYR A 101 3.99 4.70 2.99
C TYR A 101 5.01 5.13 4.03
N LYS A 102 5.20 4.35 5.10
CA LYS A 102 6.07 4.76 6.21
C LYS A 102 7.55 4.65 5.88
N LYS A 103 7.96 3.62 5.13
CA LYS A 103 9.36 3.42 4.71
C LYS A 103 9.77 4.35 3.55
N THR A 104 8.83 5.02 2.88
CA THR A 104 9.16 5.89 1.74
C THR A 104 9.67 7.27 2.18
N SER A 105 10.69 7.79 1.48
CA SER A 105 11.29 9.11 1.72
C SER A 105 10.46 10.29 1.17
N ILE A 106 9.51 10.01 0.28
CA ILE A 106 8.66 11.01 -0.39
C ILE A 106 7.71 11.66 0.63
N LYS A 107 7.70 13.00 0.69
CA LYS A 107 6.93 13.79 1.66
C LYS A 107 5.41 13.54 1.57
N GLN A 108 4.86 13.39 0.38
CA GLN A 108 3.42 13.12 0.17
C GLN A 108 2.98 11.77 0.78
N LYS A 109 3.79 10.72 0.60
CA LYS A 109 3.53 9.40 1.19
C LYS A 109 3.56 9.40 2.72
N LYS A 110 4.33 10.31 3.35
CA LYS A 110 4.31 10.50 4.81
C LYS A 110 3.00 11.10 5.32
N VAL A 111 2.32 11.91 4.51
CA VAL A 111 1.00 12.45 4.88
C VAL A 111 -0.05 11.35 4.80
N GLN A 112 -0.03 10.54 3.75
CA GLN A 112 -0.92 9.39 3.58
C GLN A 112 -0.76 8.37 4.72
N TRP A 113 0.48 8.13 5.17
CA TRP A 113 0.72 7.28 6.34
C TRP A 113 -0.06 7.70 7.58
N LYS A 114 -0.30 9.00 7.79
CA LYS A 114 -1.00 9.48 8.99
C LYS A 114 -2.43 8.92 9.09
N GLY A 115 -3.14 8.75 7.96
CA GLY A 115 -4.47 8.15 7.95
C GLY A 115 -4.44 6.69 8.39
N TRP A 116 -3.55 5.90 7.77
CA TRP A 116 -3.32 4.51 8.15
C TRP A 116 -2.88 4.35 9.61
N ASP A 117 -1.98 5.21 10.09
CA ASP A 117 -1.49 5.18 11.47
C ASP A 117 -2.62 5.39 12.50
N ILE A 118 -3.60 6.25 12.19
CA ILE A 118 -4.77 6.48 13.03
C ILE A 118 -5.69 5.26 13.00
N GLU A 119 -6.07 4.81 11.80
CA GLU A 119 -6.98 3.66 11.63
C GLU A 119 -6.44 2.40 12.34
N ILE A 120 -5.16 2.10 12.15
CA ILE A 120 -4.54 0.91 12.78
C ILE A 120 -4.58 1.03 14.30
N LEU A 121 -4.34 2.21 14.86
CA LEU A 121 -4.40 2.42 16.31
C LEU A 121 -5.83 2.26 16.85
N GLU A 122 -6.86 2.71 16.13
CA GLU A 122 -8.26 2.48 16.49
C GLU A 122 -8.60 0.97 16.50
N TRP A 123 -7.99 0.18 15.62
CA TRP A 123 -8.13 -1.28 15.65
C TRP A 123 -7.44 -1.92 16.86
N PHE A 124 -6.29 -1.38 17.31
CA PHE A 124 -5.65 -1.81 18.56
C PHE A 124 -6.47 -1.50 19.82
N GLU A 125 -7.55 -0.73 19.75
CA GLU A 125 -8.48 -0.54 20.88
C GLU A 125 -9.53 -1.67 20.98
N ARG A 126 -9.54 -2.60 20.03
CA ARG A 126 -10.51 -3.71 19.99
C ARG A 126 -9.90 -4.98 20.56
N GLU A 127 -10.70 -5.67 21.35
CA GLU A 127 -10.28 -6.91 22.01
C GLU A 127 -10.03 -8.04 20.99
N ASN A 128 -10.94 -8.21 20.02
CA ASN A 128 -10.79 -9.23 18.97
C ASN A 128 -9.50 -9.04 18.16
N PHE A 129 -9.20 -7.81 17.77
CA PHE A 129 -7.97 -7.46 17.06
C PHE A 129 -6.73 -7.72 17.90
N ASN A 130 -6.70 -7.28 19.18
CA ASN A 130 -5.58 -7.53 20.08
C ASN A 130 -5.32 -9.02 20.30
N ASN A 131 -6.37 -9.82 20.43
CA ASN A 131 -6.25 -11.27 20.61
C ASN A 131 -5.60 -11.90 19.38
N VAL A 132 -6.07 -11.57 18.17
CA VAL A 132 -5.48 -12.06 16.92
C VAL A 132 -4.05 -11.55 16.76
N TRP A 133 -3.80 -10.26 17.00
CA TRP A 133 -2.47 -9.66 16.92
C TRP A 133 -1.47 -10.37 17.83
N ASN A 134 -1.78 -10.57 19.11
CA ASN A 134 -0.85 -11.19 20.04
C ASN A 134 -0.51 -12.64 19.68
N ASN A 135 -1.46 -13.36 19.08
CA ASN A 135 -1.27 -14.73 18.65
C ASN A 135 -0.45 -14.86 17.36
N HIS A 136 -0.47 -13.85 16.48
CA HIS A 136 0.03 -13.97 15.10
C HIS A 136 1.08 -12.93 14.70
N LYS A 137 1.38 -11.93 15.55
CA LYS A 137 2.31 -10.82 15.23
C LYS A 137 3.69 -11.28 14.75
N HIS A 138 4.16 -12.45 15.16
CA HIS A 138 5.47 -12.99 14.77
C HIS A 138 5.59 -13.35 13.28
N TYR A 139 4.47 -13.42 12.54
CA TYR A 139 4.48 -13.64 11.09
C TYR A 139 4.79 -12.38 10.27
N TYR A 140 4.70 -11.19 10.85
CA TYR A 140 4.80 -9.91 10.14
C TYR A 140 6.18 -9.24 10.28
N ASP A 141 6.46 -8.21 9.46
CA ASP A 141 7.72 -7.45 9.44
C ASP A 141 8.04 -6.90 10.85
N ARG A 142 9.26 -7.18 11.31
CA ARG A 142 9.72 -6.82 12.65
C ARG A 142 9.63 -5.31 12.94
N ASN A 143 9.80 -4.45 11.94
CA ASN A 143 9.69 -3.00 12.13
C ASN A 143 8.24 -2.55 12.25
N PHE A 144 7.33 -3.19 11.50
CA PHE A 144 5.90 -2.96 11.61
C PHE A 144 5.40 -3.34 13.01
N VAL A 145 5.75 -4.55 13.47
CA VAL A 145 5.40 -5.03 14.82
C VAL A 145 5.97 -4.09 15.89
N LYS A 146 7.28 -3.81 15.85
CA LYS A 146 7.94 -2.93 16.83
C LYS A 146 7.35 -1.53 16.86
N TYR A 147 6.96 -0.98 15.71
CA TYR A 147 6.38 0.35 15.62
C TYR A 147 5.04 0.43 16.36
N PHE A 148 4.17 -0.57 16.19
CA PHE A 148 2.87 -0.59 16.86
C PHE A 148 2.92 -1.11 18.29
N GLU A 149 3.81 -2.04 18.65
CA GLU A 149 4.00 -2.43 20.05
C GLU A 149 4.43 -1.23 20.90
N ASN A 150 5.40 -0.45 20.41
CA ASN A 150 5.84 0.75 21.10
C ASN A 150 4.71 1.78 21.29
N LYS A 151 3.73 1.84 20.38
CA LYS A 151 2.61 2.77 20.47
C LYS A 151 1.45 2.24 21.29
N SER A 152 1.15 0.95 21.18
CA SER A 152 0.05 0.26 21.85
C SER A 152 0.29 0.17 23.37
N THR A 153 1.55 0.08 23.82
CA THR A 153 1.88 0.16 25.26
C THR A 153 1.43 1.47 25.93
N PHE A 154 1.17 2.53 25.16
CA PHE A 154 0.66 3.79 25.70
C PHE A 154 -0.88 3.87 25.77
N LEU A 155 -1.60 2.86 25.27
CA LEU A 155 -3.07 2.81 25.23
C LEU A 155 -3.66 1.81 26.24
N SER A 156 -2.82 1.03 26.93
CA SER A 156 -3.18 0.12 28.04
C SER A 156 -2.89 0.75 29.40
#